data_AF-A0AAW0B413-F1
#
_entry.id   AF-A0AAW0B413-F1
#
_cell.length_a   1.000
_cell.length_b   1.000
_cell.length_c   1.000
_cell.angle_alpha   90.00
_cell.angle_beta   90.00
_cell.angle_gamma   90.00
#
_symmetry.space_group_name_H-M   'P 1'
#
loop_
_entity.id
_entity.type
_entity.pdbx_description
1 polymer ?
#
loop_
_entity_poly.entity_id
_entity_poly.type
_entity_poly.pdbx_seq_one_letter_code
_entity_poly.pdbx_strand_id
1 'polypeptide(L)'
;MTNYIEKEDGSIISGKEAQEIRATQLVIYRDIQRACPEDLPKTWGAASLAVITYHRAHMYAAHPILRLCSGHWKVERLATQTYSSWYSRNVAKKAKGVGQGICTCICTCSVASPDPVSDDDHDEDEDDDADDDRDDPTTHTASASVPSRSASAAPSSESASSSSSLPSSAPATRSTVEEPGCVSKPSCTSFGARNRCRRRLDG
;
A
#
# COMPACT_ATOMS: atom_id res chain seq x y z
N MET A 1 -7.63 -8.71 3.27
CA MET A 1 -7.03 -9.44 4.40
C MET A 1 -5.54 -9.08 4.51
N THR A 2 -5.06 -8.81 5.71
CA THR A 2 -3.65 -8.43 6.02
C THR A 2 -3.09 -9.33 7.11
N ASN A 3 -3.30 -10.64 6.97
CA ASN A 3 -3.00 -11.63 8.01
C ASN A 3 -1.51 -12.04 8.05
N TYR A 4 -0.61 -11.20 7.57
CA TYR A 4 0.84 -11.48 7.45
C TYR A 4 1.71 -10.48 8.24
N ILE A 5 1.09 -9.57 8.99
CA ILE A 5 1.80 -8.59 9.79
C ILE A 5 1.79 -9.07 11.24
N GLU A 6 2.94 -9.55 11.67
CA GLU A 6 3.22 -9.96 13.05
C GLU A 6 3.97 -8.86 13.81
N LYS A 7 3.68 -8.79 15.11
CA LYS A 7 4.35 -7.98 16.15
C LYS A 7 5.64 -8.64 16.63
N GLU A 8 6.37 -7.96 17.50
CA GLU A 8 7.67 -8.43 18.04
C GLU A 8 7.53 -9.72 18.86
N ASP A 9 6.37 -9.92 19.48
CA ASP A 9 5.98 -11.10 20.26
C ASP A 9 5.50 -12.28 19.39
N GLY A 10 5.46 -12.11 18.06
CA GLY A 10 4.90 -13.09 17.13
C GLY A 10 3.37 -13.06 17.04
N SER A 11 2.69 -12.14 17.75
CA SER A 11 1.24 -12.00 17.66
C SER A 11 0.84 -11.32 16.36
N ILE A 12 -0.26 -11.79 15.75
CA ILE A 12 -0.84 -11.15 14.56
C ILE A 12 -1.45 -9.79 14.98
N ILE A 13 -1.26 -8.76 14.15
CA ILE A 13 -1.89 -7.46 14.41
C ILE A 13 -3.41 -7.57 14.45
N SER A 14 -4.04 -6.75 15.31
CA SER A 14 -5.50 -6.69 15.38
C SER A 14 -6.09 -6.14 14.08
N GLY A 15 -7.36 -6.47 13.79
CA GLY A 15 -8.06 -5.96 12.62
C GLY A 15 -8.12 -4.42 12.57
N LYS A 16 -8.20 -3.77 13.74
CA LYS A 16 -8.19 -2.32 13.88
C LYS A 16 -6.83 -1.72 13.52
N GLU A 17 -5.74 -2.23 14.10
CA GLU A 17 -4.38 -1.79 13.75
C GLU A 17 -4.10 -1.98 12.25
N ALA A 18 -4.53 -3.12 11.70
CA ALA A 18 -4.41 -3.38 10.27
C ALA A 18 -5.17 -2.35 9.41
N GLN A 19 -6.33 -1.89 9.88
CA GLN A 19 -7.11 -0.85 9.21
C GLN A 19 -6.41 0.51 9.29
N GLU A 20 -5.83 0.85 10.44
CA GLU A 20 -5.05 2.08 10.63
C GLU A 20 -3.82 2.13 9.72
N ILE A 21 -3.07 1.02 9.62
CA ILE A 21 -1.94 0.87 8.70
C ILE A 21 -2.37 1.14 7.25
N ARG A 22 -3.50 0.56 6.82
CA ARG A 22 -4.04 0.82 5.47
C ARG A 22 -4.51 2.26 5.31
N ALA A 23 -5.10 2.87 6.33
CA ALA A 23 -5.53 4.26 6.26
C ALA A 23 -4.32 5.19 6.04
N THR A 24 -3.23 4.99 6.78
CA THR A 24 -1.96 5.72 6.59
C THR A 24 -1.42 5.54 5.17
N GLN A 25 -1.39 4.30 4.68
CA GLN A 25 -0.96 3.97 3.32
C GLN A 25 -1.71 4.81 2.26
N LEU A 26 -3.03 4.91 2.39
CA LEU A 26 -3.87 5.65 1.44
C LEU A 26 -3.64 7.17 1.52
N VAL A 27 -3.30 7.70 2.70
CA VAL A 27 -2.91 9.11 2.85
C VAL A 27 -1.62 9.37 2.08
N ILE A 28 -0.59 8.52 2.26
CA ILE A 28 0.69 8.65 1.55
C ILE A 28 0.50 8.62 0.03
N TYR A 29 -0.36 7.74 -0.49
CA TYR A 29 -0.66 7.70 -1.93
C TYR A 29 -1.27 9.00 -2.45
N ARG A 30 -2.17 9.63 -1.69
CA ARG A 30 -2.73 10.94 -2.04
C ARG A 30 -1.67 12.03 -2.00
N ASP A 31 -0.75 11.96 -1.04
CA ASP A 31 0.34 12.93 -0.94
C ASP A 31 1.30 12.82 -2.12
N ILE A 32 1.69 11.60 -2.51
CA ILE A 32 2.50 11.35 -3.71
C ILE A 32 1.76 11.85 -4.97
N GLN A 33 0.45 11.54 -5.10
CA GLN A 33 -0.35 12.00 -6.24
C GLN A 33 -0.43 13.53 -6.33
N ARG A 34 -0.50 14.23 -5.20
CA ARG A 34 -0.54 15.70 -5.16
C ARG A 34 0.83 16.30 -5.48
N ALA A 35 1.90 15.72 -4.95
CA ALA A 35 3.25 16.23 -5.13
C ALA A 35 3.78 15.99 -6.56
N CYS A 36 3.61 14.77 -7.07
CA CYS A 36 4.17 14.32 -8.35
C CYS A 36 3.18 13.43 -9.11
N PRO A 37 2.15 13.99 -9.77
CA PRO A 37 1.16 13.20 -10.50
C PRO A 37 1.76 12.47 -11.72
N GLU A 38 2.82 13.02 -12.33
CA GLU A 38 3.48 12.43 -13.50
C GLU A 38 4.36 11.21 -13.14
N ASP A 39 4.87 11.16 -11.91
CA ASP A 39 5.73 10.07 -11.41
C ASP A 39 4.94 8.91 -10.80
N LEU A 40 3.61 8.93 -10.92
CA LEU A 40 2.75 7.92 -10.35
C LEU A 40 2.79 6.65 -11.22
N PRO A 41 3.36 5.54 -10.74
CA PRO A 41 3.56 4.36 -11.59
C PRO A 41 2.23 3.66 -11.86
N LYS A 42 2.07 3.01 -13.02
CA LYS A 42 0.85 2.23 -13.29
C LYS A 42 0.71 1.02 -12.34
N THR A 43 1.83 0.48 -11.88
CA THR A 43 1.91 -0.64 -10.96
C THR A 43 2.97 -0.34 -9.90
N TRP A 44 2.75 -0.75 -8.65
CA TRP A 44 3.70 -0.46 -7.56
C TRP A 44 5.13 -0.97 -7.84
N GLY A 45 5.28 -2.12 -8.50
CA GLY A 45 6.59 -2.65 -8.89
C GLY A 45 7.37 -1.81 -9.91
N ALA A 46 6.71 -0.84 -10.56
CA ALA A 46 7.32 0.13 -11.48
C ALA A 46 7.56 1.50 -10.82
N ALA A 47 7.36 1.62 -9.50
CA ALA A 47 7.60 2.85 -8.76
C ALA A 47 9.08 3.26 -8.82
N SER A 48 9.33 4.57 -8.93
CA SER A 48 10.67 5.11 -8.86
C SER A 48 11.26 4.90 -7.46
N LEU A 49 12.59 4.82 -7.36
CA LEU A 49 13.28 4.66 -6.07
C LEU A 49 12.95 5.80 -5.09
N ALA A 50 12.75 7.01 -5.60
CA ALA A 50 12.35 8.16 -4.78
C ALA A 50 10.97 7.97 -4.14
N VAL A 51 9.99 7.49 -4.91
CA VAL A 51 8.63 7.18 -4.42
C VAL A 51 8.67 6.05 -3.39
N ILE A 52 9.42 4.98 -3.66
CA ILE A 52 9.56 3.85 -2.74
C ILE A 52 10.20 4.29 -1.42
N THR A 53 11.27 5.10 -1.49
CA THR A 53 11.98 5.58 -0.30
C THR A 53 11.11 6.52 0.53
N TYR A 54 10.41 7.45 -0.12
CA TYR A 54 9.45 8.34 0.52
C TYR A 54 8.35 7.56 1.23
N HIS A 55 7.75 6.61 0.52
CA HIS A 55 6.70 5.74 1.04
C HIS A 55 7.16 4.97 2.28
N ARG A 56 8.32 4.31 2.20
CA ARG A 56 8.90 3.55 3.32
C ARG A 56 9.16 4.44 4.52
N ALA A 57 9.78 5.61 4.32
CA ALA A 57 10.09 6.55 5.40
C ALA A 57 8.84 6.96 6.17
N HIS A 58 7.76 7.33 5.47
CA HIS A 58 6.50 7.70 6.10
C HIS A 58 5.80 6.53 6.79
N MET A 59 5.81 5.33 6.18
CA MET A 59 5.24 4.14 6.81
C MET A 59 5.98 3.73 8.09
N TYR A 60 7.32 3.84 8.12
CA TYR A 60 8.09 3.53 9.33
C TYR A 60 7.94 4.57 10.43
N ALA A 61 7.78 5.85 10.07
CA ALA A 61 7.51 6.90 11.04
C ALA A 61 6.16 6.69 11.73
N ALA A 62 5.13 6.27 10.99
CA ALA A 62 3.80 6.03 11.55
C ALA A 62 3.66 4.67 12.24
N HIS A 63 4.28 3.62 11.68
CA HIS A 63 4.10 2.22 12.12
C HIS A 63 5.46 1.51 12.28
N PRO A 64 6.16 1.72 13.41
CA PRO A 64 7.51 1.19 13.63
C PRO A 64 7.63 -0.34 13.52
N ILE A 65 6.55 -1.07 13.82
CA ILE A 65 6.43 -2.53 13.66
C ILE A 65 6.80 -3.02 12.25
N LEU A 66 6.56 -2.21 11.22
CA LEU A 66 6.88 -2.56 9.84
C LEU A 66 8.39 -2.53 9.57
N ARG A 67 9.17 -1.84 10.42
CA ARG A 67 10.65 -1.74 10.30
C ARG A 67 11.36 -3.02 10.72
N LEU A 68 10.70 -3.88 11.51
CA LEU A 68 11.28 -5.11 12.06
C LEU A 68 11.48 -6.21 11.02
N CYS A 69 11.13 -5.95 9.75
CA CYS A 69 11.15 -6.94 8.70
C CYS A 69 12.37 -6.76 7.80
N SER A 70 13.18 -7.81 7.68
CA SER A 70 14.33 -7.83 6.77
C SER A 70 13.90 -7.53 5.34
N GLY A 71 14.65 -6.70 4.63
CA GLY A 71 14.36 -6.39 3.23
C GLY A 71 13.02 -5.69 2.97
N HIS A 72 12.38 -5.11 4.00
CA HIS A 72 11.16 -4.31 3.85
C HIS A 72 9.97 -5.05 3.22
N TRP A 73 9.98 -6.39 3.21
CA TRP A 73 9.03 -7.19 2.44
C TRP A 73 7.57 -6.97 2.87
N LYS A 74 7.30 -6.71 4.17
CA LYS A 74 5.94 -6.43 4.66
C LYS A 74 5.38 -5.14 4.05
N VAL A 75 6.19 -4.07 4.02
CA VAL A 75 5.78 -2.78 3.44
C VAL A 75 5.57 -2.91 1.94
N GLU A 76 6.46 -3.61 1.23
CA GLU A 76 6.32 -3.82 -0.22
C GLU A 76 5.10 -4.68 -0.58
N ARG A 77 4.84 -5.72 0.20
CA ARG A 77 3.65 -6.58 0.03
C ARG A 77 2.37 -5.79 0.27
N LEU A 78 2.34 -4.98 1.33
CA LEU A 78 1.22 -4.11 1.66
C LEU A 78 0.96 -3.09 0.56
N ALA A 79 2.01 -2.44 0.07
CA ALA A 79 1.90 -1.49 -1.00
C ALA A 79 1.38 -2.14 -2.29
N THR A 80 1.96 -3.27 -2.70
CA THR A 80 1.51 -4.01 -3.89
C THR A 80 0.03 -4.40 -3.84
N GLN A 81 -0.44 -4.88 -2.68
CA GLN A 81 -1.84 -5.29 -2.51
C GLN A 81 -2.82 -4.12 -2.55
N THR A 82 -2.48 -3.02 -1.89
CA THR A 82 -3.39 -1.88 -1.72
C THR A 82 -3.35 -0.94 -2.94
N TYR A 83 -2.19 -0.81 -3.58
CA TYR A 83 -1.96 0.14 -4.66
C TYR A 83 -2.89 -0.07 -5.85
N SER A 84 -3.00 -1.28 -6.37
CA SER A 84 -3.78 -1.55 -7.60
C SER A 84 -5.26 -1.16 -7.44
N SER A 85 -5.84 -1.44 -6.27
CA SER A 85 -7.22 -1.07 -5.95
C SER A 85 -7.40 0.45 -5.82
N TRP A 86 -6.46 1.12 -5.17
CA TRP A 86 -6.47 2.57 -5.02
C TRP A 86 -6.26 3.28 -6.37
N TYR A 87 -5.28 2.85 -7.17
CA TYR A 87 -4.94 3.42 -8.46
C TYR A 87 -6.11 3.34 -9.44
N SER A 88 -6.74 2.17 -9.54
CA SER A 88 -7.91 1.97 -10.40
C SER A 88 -9.07 2.90 -10.03
N ARG A 89 -9.26 3.14 -8.72
CA ARG A 89 -10.33 4.01 -8.22
C ARG A 89 -10.04 5.50 -8.38
N ASN A 90 -8.80 5.93 -8.19
CA ASN A 90 -8.45 7.36 -8.06
C ASN A 90 -7.77 7.96 -9.30
N VAL A 91 -7.12 7.13 -10.13
CA VAL A 91 -6.29 7.56 -11.25
C VAL A 91 -6.90 7.13 -12.58
N ALA A 92 -7.21 5.83 -12.74
CA ALA A 92 -7.66 5.28 -14.02
C ALA A 92 -9.00 5.87 -14.51
N LYS A 93 -9.91 6.20 -13.59
CA LYS A 93 -11.22 6.77 -13.93
C LYS A 93 -11.16 8.19 -14.49
N LYS A 94 -10.08 8.95 -14.23
CA LYS A 94 -9.94 10.31 -14.76
C LYS A 94 -9.53 10.35 -16.24
N ALA A 95 -8.96 9.27 -16.76
CA ALA A 95 -8.53 9.18 -18.15
C ALA A 95 -9.67 8.80 -19.12
N LYS A 96 -10.74 8.19 -18.60
CA LYS A 96 -11.96 7.90 -19.35
C LYS A 96 -13.02 8.92 -18.96
N GLY A 97 -12.94 10.12 -19.52
CA GLY A 97 -14.16 10.89 -19.72
C GLY A 97 -15.13 10.03 -20.54
N VAL A 98 -16.42 10.09 -20.22
CA VAL A 98 -17.53 9.30 -20.79
C VAL A 98 -17.89 8.06 -19.97
N GLY A 99 -19.01 8.19 -19.24
CA GLY A 99 -20.04 7.15 -19.18
C GLY A 99 -19.92 6.11 -18.08
N GLN A 100 -20.97 6.07 -17.27
CA GLN A 100 -21.46 4.94 -16.46
C GLN A 100 -20.89 4.75 -15.05
N GLY A 101 -21.78 5.13 -14.12
CA GLY A 101 -21.71 4.79 -12.73
C GLY A 101 -21.93 3.29 -12.54
N ILE A 102 -21.01 2.68 -11.83
CA ILE A 102 -21.27 1.48 -11.07
C ILE A 102 -20.82 1.81 -9.66
N CYS A 103 -21.79 1.94 -8.74
CA CYS A 103 -21.51 2.09 -7.31
C CYS A 103 -20.92 0.78 -6.81
N THR A 104 -19.58 0.69 -6.76
CA THR A 104 -18.89 -0.39 -6.04
C THR A 104 -18.91 -0.18 -4.53
N CYS A 105 -20.03 0.32 -4.01
CA CYS A 105 -20.31 0.31 -2.59
C CYS A 105 -20.65 -1.14 -2.22
N ILE A 106 -19.64 -1.92 -1.83
CA ILE A 106 -19.86 -3.18 -1.11
C ILE A 106 -20.37 -2.80 0.28
N CYS A 107 -21.66 -2.47 0.36
CA CYS A 107 -22.41 -2.41 1.61
C CYS A 107 -23.13 -3.75 1.74
N THR A 108 -22.57 -4.66 2.51
CA THR A 108 -23.34 -5.75 3.12
C THR A 108 -24.19 -5.15 4.24
N CYS A 109 -25.19 -4.35 3.87
CA CYS A 109 -26.28 -3.99 4.76
C CYS A 109 -27.44 -4.92 4.42
N SER A 110 -27.34 -6.17 4.84
CA SER A 110 -28.54 -7.00 5.05
C SER A 110 -29.30 -6.38 6.22
N VAL A 111 -30.11 -5.38 5.91
CA VAL A 111 -31.22 -4.96 6.76
C VAL A 111 -32.48 -5.26 5.99
N ALA A 112 -33.07 -6.40 6.34
CA ALA A 112 -34.46 -6.67 6.08
C ALA A 112 -35.29 -5.47 6.58
N SER A 113 -36.01 -4.83 5.68
CA SER A 113 -37.20 -4.04 5.97
C SER A 113 -38.07 -3.96 4.71
N PRO A 114 -39.39 -3.90 4.87
CA PRO A 114 -40.36 -4.42 3.91
C PRO A 114 -40.85 -3.38 2.90
N ASP A 115 -41.19 -3.90 1.73
CA ASP A 115 -42.12 -3.47 0.67
C ASP A 115 -42.49 -1.97 0.57
N PRO A 116 -42.03 -1.27 -0.49
CA PRO A 116 -42.88 -0.31 -1.17
C PRO A 116 -43.84 -1.07 -2.10
N VAL A 117 -45.12 -1.11 -1.75
CA VAL A 117 -46.17 -1.37 -2.73
C VAL A 117 -46.06 -0.29 -3.82
N SER A 118 -45.71 -0.72 -5.03
CA SER A 118 -45.87 0.06 -6.24
C SER A 118 -46.60 -0.85 -7.20
N ASP A 119 -47.89 -0.58 -7.31
CA ASP A 119 -48.81 -1.10 -8.30
C ASP A 119 -48.23 -0.95 -9.71
N ASP A 120 -48.42 -2.04 -10.47
CA ASP A 120 -48.74 -2.10 -11.89
C ASP A 120 -48.27 -0.93 -12.79
N ASP A 121 -47.26 -1.21 -13.61
CA ASP A 121 -47.51 -1.11 -15.05
C ASP A 121 -46.74 -2.23 -15.77
N HIS A 122 -47.50 -2.93 -16.60
CA HIS A 122 -47.27 -4.25 -17.17
C HIS A 122 -46.83 -4.03 -18.62
N ASP A 123 -45.52 -4.02 -18.87
CA ASP A 123 -44.99 -4.14 -20.23
C ASP A 123 -44.56 -5.59 -20.45
N GLU A 124 -45.45 -6.30 -21.15
CA GLU A 124 -45.20 -7.58 -21.78
C GLU A 124 -44.24 -7.36 -22.96
N ASP A 125 -42.96 -7.66 -22.77
CA ASP A 125 -42.09 -7.99 -23.89
C ASP A 125 -41.65 -9.45 -23.71
N GLU A 126 -42.48 -10.32 -24.31
CA GLU A 126 -42.11 -11.65 -24.77
C GLU A 126 -41.00 -11.51 -25.81
N ASP A 127 -39.85 -12.15 -25.60
CA ASP A 127 -38.97 -12.56 -26.71
C ASP A 127 -38.05 -13.70 -26.24
N ASP A 128 -38.45 -14.89 -26.68
CA ASP A 128 -37.66 -16.01 -27.21
C ASP A 128 -36.37 -16.48 -26.52
N ASP A 129 -36.49 -17.67 -25.92
CA ASP A 129 -35.79 -18.90 -26.31
C ASP A 129 -34.36 -18.79 -26.89
N ALA A 130 -33.38 -19.22 -26.09
CA ALA A 130 -32.37 -20.17 -26.54
C ALA A 130 -31.69 -20.85 -25.34
N ASP A 131 -32.16 -22.06 -25.02
CA ASP A 131 -31.37 -23.12 -24.43
C ASP A 131 -30.05 -23.30 -25.23
N ASP A 132 -28.91 -22.90 -24.67
CA ASP A 132 -27.61 -23.45 -25.07
C ASP A 132 -27.13 -24.37 -23.94
N ASP A 133 -27.74 -25.55 -23.92
CA ASP A 133 -27.14 -26.78 -23.42
C ASP A 133 -25.73 -26.92 -24.02
N ARG A 134 -24.71 -26.58 -23.22
CA ARG A 134 -23.35 -27.05 -23.47
C ARG A 134 -22.86 -27.88 -22.31
N ASP A 135 -23.08 -29.17 -22.49
CA ASP A 135 -22.30 -30.28 -21.98
C ASP A 135 -20.83 -29.95 -21.67
N ASP A 136 -20.45 -30.21 -20.40
CA ASP A 136 -19.39 -31.12 -19.94
C ASP A 136 -18.23 -31.41 -20.93
N PRO A 137 -16.93 -31.33 -20.52
CA PRO A 137 -16.43 -32.43 -19.70
C PRO A 137 -15.46 -32.08 -18.56
N THR A 138 -15.73 -32.79 -17.46
CA THR A 138 -14.77 -33.20 -16.44
C THR A 138 -13.51 -33.83 -17.04
N THR A 139 -12.43 -33.07 -17.20
CA THR A 139 -11.08 -33.63 -17.35
C THR A 139 -10.37 -33.69 -16.01
N HIS A 140 -10.42 -34.88 -15.43
CA HIS A 140 -9.47 -35.40 -14.46
C HIS A 140 -8.08 -35.45 -15.14
N THR A 141 -7.06 -34.80 -14.58
CA THR A 141 -5.67 -35.14 -14.93
C THR A 141 -4.75 -34.96 -13.72
N ALA A 142 -4.37 -36.13 -13.17
CA ALA A 142 -3.11 -36.50 -12.53
C ALA A 142 -2.40 -35.41 -11.69
N SER A 143 -2.39 -35.53 -10.36
CA SER A 143 -1.40 -36.35 -9.65
C SER A 143 -0.03 -36.40 -10.34
N ALA A 144 0.77 -35.36 -10.14
CA ALA A 144 2.22 -35.47 -10.16
C ALA A 144 2.72 -35.36 -8.72
N SER A 145 2.91 -36.54 -8.11
CA SER A 145 3.71 -36.72 -6.91
C SER A 145 5.12 -36.20 -7.18
N VAL A 146 5.50 -35.09 -6.54
CA VAL A 146 6.91 -34.66 -6.48
C VAL A 146 7.48 -35.09 -5.12
N PRO A 147 8.66 -35.75 -5.11
CA PRO A 147 9.15 -36.48 -3.96
C PRO A 147 9.60 -35.57 -2.83
N SER A 148 9.16 -35.97 -1.64
CA SER A 148 9.73 -35.62 -0.34
C SER A 148 11.24 -35.84 -0.36
N ARG A 149 12.03 -34.76 -0.31
CA ARG A 149 13.45 -34.82 0.06
C ARG A 149 13.58 -34.45 1.52
N SER A 150 13.38 -35.46 2.37
CA SER A 150 14.02 -35.53 3.67
C SER A 150 15.53 -35.55 3.48
N ALA A 151 16.23 -34.69 4.21
CA ALA A 151 17.30 -35.05 5.14
C ALA A 151 18.40 -33.98 5.22
N SER A 152 18.71 -33.66 6.47
CA SER A 152 20.06 -33.47 7.00
C SER A 152 20.92 -32.35 6.41
N ALA A 153 21.13 -31.30 7.19
CA ALA A 153 22.18 -31.35 8.23
C ALA A 153 22.20 -30.05 9.02
N ALA A 154 22.02 -30.15 10.33
CA ALA A 154 22.65 -29.23 11.27
C ALA A 154 24.18 -29.43 11.23
N PRO A 155 24.94 -28.36 11.43
CA PRO A 155 25.72 -28.26 12.67
C PRO A 155 25.45 -26.88 13.33
N SER A 156 25.05 -26.85 14.59
CA SER A 156 25.93 -26.86 15.78
C SER A 156 26.98 -25.75 15.77
N SER A 157 26.68 -24.72 16.58
CA SER A 157 27.53 -24.06 17.56
C SER A 157 29.01 -23.80 17.24
N GLU A 158 29.40 -22.53 17.29
CA GLU A 158 30.67 -21.99 17.86
C GLU A 158 30.60 -20.44 17.77
N SER A 159 30.28 -19.73 18.85
CA SER A 159 31.21 -19.22 19.88
C SER A 159 32.37 -18.41 19.30
N ALA A 160 32.27 -17.07 19.33
CA ALA A 160 33.34 -16.20 19.82
C ALA A 160 32.90 -14.72 19.85
N SER A 161 32.83 -14.24 21.08
CA SER A 161 32.90 -12.85 21.53
C SER A 161 33.85 -11.99 20.69
N SER A 162 33.42 -10.80 20.30
CA SER A 162 34.33 -9.69 20.01
C SER A 162 33.76 -8.43 20.65
N SER A 163 34.09 -8.30 21.93
CA SER A 163 34.08 -7.08 22.71
C SER A 163 35.03 -6.06 22.08
N SER A 164 34.50 -5.09 21.34
CA SER A 164 35.24 -3.89 20.94
C SER A 164 34.80 -2.72 21.82
N SER A 165 35.72 -2.35 22.69
CA SER A 165 35.66 -1.32 23.73
C SER A 165 35.24 0.06 23.22
N LEU A 166 34.41 0.71 24.02
CA LEU A 166 34.12 2.15 23.95
C LEU A 166 35.37 2.95 24.37
N PRO A 167 35.81 3.96 23.59
CA PRO A 167 36.55 5.08 24.16
C PRO A 167 35.56 6.08 24.76
N SER A 168 35.48 6.04 26.09
CA SER A 168 35.02 7.14 26.93
C SER A 168 36.01 8.30 26.83
N SER A 169 35.59 9.44 26.30
CA SER A 169 36.21 10.74 26.57
C SER A 169 35.28 11.87 26.13
N ALA A 170 34.61 12.45 27.11
CA ALA A 170 34.15 13.83 27.04
C ALA A 170 35.34 14.77 27.31
N PRO A 171 35.38 15.93 26.65
CA PRO A 171 35.81 17.13 27.34
C PRO A 171 34.69 18.16 27.35
N ALA A 172 34.40 18.64 28.55
CA ALA A 172 33.58 19.81 28.78
C ALA A 172 34.30 21.06 28.25
N THR A 173 33.69 21.79 27.33
CA THR A 173 34.00 23.21 27.12
C THR A 173 32.71 24.01 27.19
N ARG A 174 32.51 24.57 28.38
CA ARG A 174 31.67 25.74 28.66
C ARG A 174 32.17 26.91 27.81
N SER A 175 31.32 27.45 26.94
CA SER A 175 31.54 28.78 26.35
C SER A 175 30.23 29.56 26.37
N THR A 176 30.16 30.43 27.37
CA THR A 176 29.29 31.60 27.45
C THR A 176 29.66 32.57 26.33
N VAL A 177 28.68 33.10 25.58
CA VAL A 177 28.59 34.51 25.13
C VAL A 177 27.32 34.72 24.28
N GLU A 178 26.50 35.64 24.78
CA GLU A 178 25.59 36.61 24.14
C GLU A 178 24.44 36.22 23.17
N GLU A 179 23.25 36.62 23.63
CA GLU A 179 22.02 37.03 22.91
C GLU A 179 22.24 38.34 22.09
N PRO A 180 21.25 38.90 21.37
CA PRO A 180 20.30 38.34 20.41
C PRO A 180 20.42 39.04 19.03
N GLY A 181 20.37 38.28 17.94
CA GLY A 181 20.45 38.82 16.58
C GLY A 181 19.46 38.15 15.64
N CYS A 182 18.37 38.87 15.35
CA CYS A 182 17.46 38.66 14.22
C CYS A 182 18.19 38.13 12.97
N VAL A 183 17.75 37.02 12.36
CA VAL A 183 17.84 36.73 10.91
C VAL A 183 17.21 35.36 10.59
N SER A 184 16.30 35.41 9.61
CA SER A 184 15.89 34.36 8.67
C SER A 184 15.09 33.15 9.15
N LYS A 185 13.81 33.22 8.77
CA LYS A 185 12.94 32.09 8.41
C LYS A 185 13.74 30.92 7.80
N PRO A 186 13.39 29.66 8.10
CA PRO A 186 13.98 28.52 7.41
C PRO A 186 13.69 28.63 5.91
N SER A 187 14.73 28.97 5.16
CA SER A 187 14.76 28.80 3.72
C SER A 187 14.61 27.30 3.46
N CYS A 188 13.50 26.93 2.82
CA CYS A 188 13.33 25.65 2.15
C CYS A 188 14.51 25.48 1.17
N THR A 189 15.59 24.89 1.66
CA THR A 189 16.75 24.56 0.86
C THR A 189 16.38 23.35 0.00
N SER A 190 15.96 23.68 -1.23
CA SER A 190 16.27 22.92 -2.43
C SER A 190 16.01 21.42 -2.36
N PHE A 191 14.72 21.06 -2.31
CA PHE A 191 14.27 19.96 -3.16
C PHE A 191 14.56 20.40 -4.60
N GLY A 192 15.45 19.69 -5.28
CA GLY A 192 15.98 20.05 -6.60
C GLY A 192 14.87 20.44 -7.57
N ALA A 193 14.74 21.75 -7.78
CA ALA A 193 13.91 22.32 -8.81
C ALA A 193 14.49 21.92 -10.18
N ARG A 194 13.86 20.93 -10.81
CA ARG A 194 13.87 20.78 -12.27
C ARG A 194 12.43 20.65 -12.75
N ASN A 195 11.83 21.82 -12.95
CA ASN A 195 11.04 22.21 -14.12
C ASN A 195 10.35 21.08 -14.90
N ARG A 196 9.02 21.03 -14.87
CA ARG A 196 8.13 21.32 -16.02
C ARG A 196 6.69 20.84 -15.75
N CYS A 197 5.87 21.69 -15.11
CA CYS A 197 4.42 21.66 -15.29
C CYS A 197 3.89 23.08 -15.51
N ARG A 198 4.35 23.71 -16.60
CA ARG A 198 3.69 24.89 -17.20
C ARG A 198 3.38 24.56 -18.67
N ARG A 199 2.16 24.13 -18.96
CA ARG A 199 1.48 24.35 -20.25
C ARG A 199 0.12 24.97 -19.90
N ARG A 200 -0.03 26.28 -20.14
CA ARG A 200 -0.62 26.88 -21.35
C ARG A 200 -2.07 26.44 -21.56
N LEU A 201 -2.99 27.27 -21.08
CA LEU A 201 -4.33 27.45 -21.63
C LEU A 201 -4.55 28.96 -21.77
N ASP A 202 -4.14 29.47 -22.92
CA ASP A 202 -4.67 30.70 -23.52
C ASP A 202 -4.66 30.43 -25.02
N GLY A 203 -5.85 30.41 -25.59
CA GLY A 203 -6.18 30.06 -26.97
C GLY A 203 -7.69 29.99 -27.09
#